data_AF-A0A934YCT1-F1
#
_entry.id   AF-A0A934YCT1-F1
#
_cell.length_a   1.000
_cell.length_b   1.000
_cell.length_c   1.000
_cell.angle_alpha   90.00
_cell.angle_beta   90.00
_cell.angle_gamma   90.00
#
_symmetry.space_group_name_H-M   'P 1'
#
loop_
_entity.id
_entity.type
_entity.pdbx_description
1 polymer ?
#
loop_
_entity_poly.entity_id
_entity_poly.type
_entity_poly.pdbx_seq_one_letter_code
_entity_poly.pdbx_strand_id
1 'polypeptide(L)'
;MSIIDRAFLVIFRYAEKGLEIFLVKTEDEEMQSQLVEISEQFLTEIPLRFSNNTQIIELDPIEDDQTGNIRAIAIEGDWHDIPSLRALLKDDLHFMKDRVKKYIPNIDTGSFISFKEVVKKAVKSEYQLLKELKDVLTDRNTINNI
;
A
#
# COMPACT_ATOMS: atom_id res chain seq x y z
N MET A 1 17.21 -15.69 8.49
CA MET A 1 16.46 -15.49 7.23
C MET A 1 15.02 -15.27 7.62
N SER A 2 14.56 -14.02 7.65
CA SER A 2 13.13 -13.74 7.85
C SER A 2 12.49 -13.77 6.47
N ILE A 3 11.71 -14.82 6.21
CA ILE A 3 10.96 -14.98 4.98
C ILE A 3 9.80 -13.99 5.05
N ILE A 4 9.74 -13.02 4.13
CA ILE A 4 8.60 -12.11 4.05
C ILE A 4 7.46 -12.93 3.45
N ASP A 5 6.40 -13.12 4.22
CA ASP A 5 5.27 -13.96 3.77
C ASP A 5 4.27 -13.15 2.94
N ARG A 6 4.10 -11.86 3.32
CA ARG A 6 3.24 -10.90 2.61
C ARG A 6 3.83 -9.50 2.57
N ALA A 7 3.57 -8.83 1.46
CA ALA A 7 3.95 -7.46 1.24
C ALA A 7 2.77 -6.64 0.73
N PHE A 8 2.63 -5.40 1.21
CA PHE A 8 1.55 -4.50 0.84
C PHE A 8 2.09 -3.19 0.25
N LEU A 9 1.35 -2.66 -0.71
CA LEU A 9 1.55 -1.33 -1.27
C LEU A 9 0.40 -0.42 -0.82
N VAL A 10 0.76 0.71 -0.23
CA VAL A 10 -0.16 1.76 0.22
C VAL A 10 0.08 3.01 -0.62
N ILE A 11 -0.82 3.34 -1.53
CA ILE A 11 -0.72 4.61 -2.26
C ILE A 11 -1.55 5.65 -1.51
N PHE A 12 -0.94 6.79 -1.18
CA PHE A 12 -1.61 7.87 -0.46
C PHE A 12 -1.43 9.20 -1.17
N ARG A 13 -2.35 10.13 -0.91
CA ARG A 13 -2.24 11.52 -1.39
C ARG A 13 -2.86 12.49 -0.39
N TYR A 14 -2.43 13.75 -0.46
CA TYR A 14 -3.09 14.85 0.25
C TYR A 14 -4.11 15.51 -0.69
N ALA A 15 -5.39 15.44 -0.33
CA ALA A 15 -6.47 16.15 -1.01
C ALA A 15 -7.01 17.29 -0.13
N GLU A 16 -7.97 18.07 -0.65
CA GLU A 16 -8.58 19.20 0.08
C GLU A 16 -9.16 18.81 1.45
N LYS A 17 -9.59 17.55 1.61
CA LYS A 17 -10.18 17.01 2.86
C LYS A 17 -9.16 16.33 3.78
N GLY A 18 -7.88 16.28 3.39
CA GLY A 18 -6.79 15.67 4.13
C GLY A 18 -6.21 14.42 3.47
N LEU A 19 -5.63 13.53 4.28
CA LEU A 19 -4.98 12.29 3.83
C LEU A 19 -6.00 11.30 3.27
N GLU A 20 -5.76 10.85 2.04
CA GLU A 20 -6.53 9.82 1.36
C GLU A 20 -5.63 8.63 1.00
N ILE A 21 -6.18 7.43 1.07
CA ILE A 21 -5.51 6.18 0.73
C ILE A 21 -6.25 5.54 -0.45
N PHE A 22 -5.50 5.06 -1.43
CA PHE A 22 -6.04 4.30 -2.55
C PHE A 22 -6.40 2.89 -2.09
N LEU A 23 -7.66 2.53 -2.25
CA LEU A 23 -8.16 1.18 -1.99
C LEU A 23 -8.70 0.59 -3.28
N VAL A 24 -8.49 -0.71 -3.46
CA VAL A 24 -9.06 -1.47 -4.56
C VAL A 24 -10.39 -2.06 -4.11
N LYS A 25 -11.45 -1.89 -4.93
CA LYS A 25 -12.75 -2.50 -4.63
C LYS A 25 -12.68 -3.98 -4.95
N THR A 26 -12.75 -4.81 -3.93
CA THR A 26 -12.96 -6.24 -4.11
C THR A 26 -14.47 -6.51 -4.08
N GLU A 27 -14.99 -7.22 -5.08
CA GLU A 27 -16.41 -7.63 -5.12
C GLU A 27 -16.76 -8.64 -4.02
N ASP A 28 -15.76 -9.28 -3.42
CA ASP A 28 -15.92 -10.12 -2.23
C ASP A 28 -15.77 -9.28 -0.96
N GLU A 29 -16.87 -9.08 -0.24
CA GLU A 29 -16.88 -8.55 1.14
C GLU A 29 -16.09 -9.46 2.12
N GLU A 30 -15.75 -10.68 1.70
CA GLU A 30 -15.00 -11.67 2.49
C GLU A 30 -13.47 -11.47 2.44
N MET A 31 -12.95 -10.65 1.53
CA MET A 31 -11.51 -10.35 1.53
C MET A 31 -11.16 -9.38 2.66
N GLN A 32 -10.41 -9.91 3.63
CA GLN A 32 -9.95 -9.26 4.86
C GLN A 32 -9.05 -8.03 4.62
N SER A 33 -8.52 -7.81 3.41
CA SER A 33 -7.59 -6.70 3.15
C SER A 33 -7.93 -5.94 1.87
N GLN A 34 -8.07 -4.61 2.03
CA GLN A 34 -8.39 -3.67 0.96
C GLN A 34 -7.13 -2.98 0.40
N LEU A 35 -5.98 -3.22 1.04
CA LEU A 35 -4.67 -2.80 0.54
C LEU A 35 -4.22 -3.68 -0.63
N VAL A 36 -3.30 -3.14 -1.43
CA VAL A 36 -2.76 -3.84 -2.61
C VAL A 36 -1.66 -4.79 -2.14
N GLU A 37 -1.90 -6.10 -2.23
CA GLU A 37 -0.87 -7.11 -1.98
C GLU A 37 0.12 -7.17 -3.15
N ILE A 38 1.40 -7.26 -2.86
CA ILE A 38 2.52 -7.26 -3.81
C ILE A 38 3.53 -8.36 -3.44
N SER A 39 4.42 -8.69 -4.37
CA SER A 39 5.52 -9.63 -4.10
C SER A 39 6.67 -8.97 -3.34
N GLU A 40 7.50 -9.77 -2.68
CA GLU A 40 8.76 -9.32 -2.06
C GLU A 40 9.73 -8.69 -3.09
N GLN A 41 9.76 -9.24 -4.30
CA GLN A 41 10.54 -8.70 -5.42
C GLN A 41 10.09 -7.28 -5.76
N PHE A 42 8.78 -7.06 -5.80
CA PHE A 42 8.18 -5.76 -6.04
C PHE A 42 8.57 -4.72 -4.98
N LEU A 43 8.53 -5.08 -3.69
CA LEU A 43 8.99 -4.22 -2.59
C LEU A 43 10.41 -3.71 -2.83
N THR A 44 11.29 -4.58 -3.33
CA THR A 44 12.69 -4.25 -3.57
C THR A 44 12.88 -3.40 -4.83
N GLU A 45 12.06 -3.61 -5.87
CA GLU A 45 12.15 -2.86 -7.12
C GLU A 45 11.56 -1.44 -7.04
N ILE A 46 10.51 -1.21 -6.25
CA ILE A 46 9.86 0.09 -6.09
C ILE A 46 10.87 1.23 -5.81
N PRO A 47 11.68 1.20 -4.75
CA PRO A 47 12.61 2.29 -4.44
C PRO A 47 13.69 2.49 -5.52
N LEU A 48 14.03 1.44 -6.28
CA LEU A 48 15.00 1.50 -7.38
C LEU A 48 14.41 2.13 -8.65
N ARG A 49 13.10 2.02 -8.87
CA ARG A 49 12.41 2.53 -10.07
C ARG A 49 11.86 3.94 -9.87
N PHE A 50 11.50 4.30 -8.64
CA PHE A 50 10.88 5.56 -8.26
C PHE A 50 11.84 6.45 -7.45
N SER A 51 13.06 6.66 -7.94
CA SER A 51 14.10 7.36 -7.17
C SER A 51 14.11 8.89 -7.30
N ASN A 52 13.33 9.50 -8.21
CA ASN A 52 13.58 10.89 -8.60
C ASN A 52 12.53 11.94 -8.17
N ASN A 53 11.28 11.58 -7.86
CA ASN A 53 10.25 12.56 -7.50
C ASN A 53 9.10 12.01 -6.61
N THR A 54 9.12 10.73 -6.25
CA THR A 54 8.03 10.10 -5.51
C THR A 54 8.46 9.86 -4.08
N GLN A 55 7.72 10.38 -3.10
CA GLN A 55 8.03 10.14 -1.70
C GLN A 55 7.65 8.70 -1.33
N ILE A 56 8.65 7.85 -1.21
CA ILE A 56 8.50 6.48 -0.74
C ILE A 56 8.75 6.44 0.77
N ILE A 57 7.91 5.71 1.47
CA ILE A 57 7.97 5.45 2.91
C ILE A 57 7.97 3.93 3.07
N GLU A 58 9.09 3.37 3.51
CA GLU A 58 9.10 1.98 3.96
C GLU A 58 8.50 1.93 5.36
N LEU A 59 7.51 1.05 5.55
CA LEU A 59 6.85 0.81 6.82
C LEU A 59 7.57 -0.32 7.56
N ASP A 60 7.66 -0.21 8.88
CA ASP A 60 8.18 -1.19 9.80
C ASP A 60 7.41 -2.52 9.65
N PRO A 61 8.15 -3.65 9.68
CA PRO A 61 7.55 -4.95 9.51
C PRO A 61 6.67 -5.30 10.71
N ILE A 62 5.51 -5.91 10.43
CA ILE A 62 4.60 -6.44 11.44
C ILE A 62 4.75 -7.96 11.47
N GLU A 63 4.94 -8.51 12.65
CA GLU A 63 4.83 -9.95 12.89
C GLU A 63 3.38 -10.30 13.19
N ASP A 64 2.73 -11.02 12.28
CA ASP A 64 1.37 -11.51 12.47
C ASP A 64 1.39 -13.02 12.72
N ASP A 65 0.84 -13.45 13.85
CA ASP A 65 0.86 -14.84 14.34
C ASP A 65 0.21 -15.84 13.36
N GLN A 66 -0.67 -15.36 12.47
CA GLN A 66 -1.36 -16.16 11.45
C GLN A 66 -0.70 -16.07 10.07
N THR A 67 0.01 -14.96 9.80
CA THR A 67 0.33 -14.53 8.43
C THR A 67 1.83 -14.28 8.23
N GLY A 68 2.66 -14.48 9.25
CA GLY A 68 4.11 -14.31 9.18
C GLY A 68 4.54 -12.83 9.17
N ASN A 69 5.75 -12.57 8.66
CA ASN A 69 6.27 -11.21 8.53
C ASN A 69 5.55 -10.47 7.39
N ILE A 70 4.82 -9.43 7.76
CA ILE A 70 4.15 -8.51 6.87
C ILE A 70 5.02 -7.28 6.70
N ARG A 71 5.29 -6.90 5.45
CA ARG A 71 5.93 -5.62 5.12
C ARG A 71 4.99 -4.74 4.33
N ALA A 72 5.19 -3.44 4.40
CA ALA A 72 4.48 -2.54 3.52
C ALA A 72 5.35 -1.38 3.07
N ILE A 73 5.03 -0.86 1.90
CA ILE A 73 5.62 0.36 1.38
C ILE A 73 4.51 1.32 1.04
N ALA A 74 4.67 2.57 1.47
CA ALA A 74 3.75 3.64 1.19
C ALA A 74 4.37 4.60 0.18
N ILE A 75 3.57 5.01 -0.81
CA ILE A 75 3.99 5.88 -1.89
C ILE A 75 3.05 7.07 -1.94
N GLU A 76 3.60 8.28 -1.86
CA GLU A 76 2.85 9.50 -2.11
C GLU A 76 2.65 9.69 -3.61
N GLY A 77 1.40 9.76 -4.04
CA GLY A 77 1.08 10.14 -5.41
C GLY A 77 -0.34 9.76 -5.83
N ASP A 78 -0.71 10.26 -7.01
CA ASP A 78 -1.94 9.83 -7.65
C ASP A 78 -1.68 8.57 -8.48
N TRP A 79 -2.45 7.52 -8.23
CA TRP A 79 -2.35 6.28 -8.98
C TRP A 79 -2.47 6.48 -10.49
N HIS A 80 -3.28 7.46 -10.93
CA HIS A 80 -3.46 7.76 -12.35
C HIS A 80 -2.26 8.51 -12.96
N ASP A 81 -1.48 9.20 -12.14
CA ASP A 81 -0.33 9.99 -12.58
C ASP A 81 0.96 9.15 -12.66
N ILE A 82 0.93 7.91 -12.14
CA ILE A 82 2.08 7.00 -12.13
C ILE A 82 1.86 5.80 -13.08
N PRO A 83 1.89 6.00 -14.41
CA PRO A 83 1.70 4.92 -15.39
C PRO A 83 2.77 3.81 -15.25
N SER A 84 3.98 4.18 -14.80
CA SER A 84 5.05 3.22 -14.49
C SER A 84 4.67 2.27 -13.35
N LEU A 85 3.94 2.74 -12.33
CA LEU A 85 3.52 1.92 -11.20
C LEU A 85 2.43 0.93 -11.61
N ARG A 86 1.48 1.38 -12.45
CA ARG A 86 0.46 0.51 -13.04
C ARG A 86 1.09 -0.61 -13.88
N ALA A 87 2.06 -0.29 -14.74
CA ALA A 87 2.73 -1.28 -15.58
C ALA A 87 3.47 -2.33 -14.75
N LEU A 88 4.21 -1.88 -13.72
CA LEU A 88 4.95 -2.75 -12.82
C LEU A 88 4.01 -3.64 -11.99
N LEU A 89 2.94 -3.08 -11.40
CA LEU A 89 1.97 -3.88 -10.65
C LEU A 89 1.25 -4.86 -11.54
N LYS A 90 0.87 -4.45 -12.76
CA LYS A 90 0.22 -5.38 -13.69
C LYS A 90 1.11 -6.58 -13.98
N ASP A 91 2.42 -6.38 -14.08
CA ASP A 91 3.40 -7.45 -14.26
C ASP A 91 3.50 -8.32 -12.99
N ASP A 92 3.70 -7.71 -11.83
CA ASP A 92 3.83 -8.41 -10.54
C ASP A 92 2.58 -9.22 -10.16
N LEU A 93 1.39 -8.60 -10.25
CA LEU A 93 0.12 -9.26 -9.98
C LEU A 93 -0.12 -10.42 -10.99
N HIS A 94 0.38 -10.30 -12.22
CA HIS A 94 0.34 -11.40 -13.20
C HIS A 94 1.22 -12.58 -12.78
N PHE A 95 2.35 -12.33 -12.12
CA PHE A 95 3.18 -13.38 -11.51
C PHE A 95 2.52 -13.96 -10.24
N MET A 96 1.81 -13.15 -9.47
CA MET A 96 1.03 -13.58 -8.30
C MET A 96 -0.34 -14.18 -8.65
N LYS A 97 -0.54 -14.65 -9.88
CA LYS A 97 -1.81 -15.13 -10.46
C LYS A 97 -2.61 -16.10 -9.58
N ASP A 98 -1.95 -16.90 -8.74
CA ASP A 98 -2.63 -17.85 -7.84
C ASP A 98 -3.18 -17.20 -6.56
N ARG A 99 -2.55 -16.14 -6.03
CA ARG A 99 -3.03 -15.40 -4.85
C ARG A 99 -3.92 -14.21 -5.20
N VAL A 100 -3.74 -13.63 -6.39
CA VAL A 100 -4.15 -12.25 -6.70
C VAL A 100 -5.06 -12.13 -7.93
N LYS A 101 -5.61 -13.26 -8.42
CA LYS A 101 -6.56 -13.33 -9.55
C LYS A 101 -7.72 -12.32 -9.47
N LYS A 102 -8.11 -11.89 -8.25
CA LYS A 102 -9.21 -10.94 -8.00
C LYS A 102 -8.79 -9.46 -8.06
N TYR A 103 -7.52 -9.10 -7.89
CA TYR A 103 -7.09 -7.71 -7.80
C TYR A 103 -6.73 -7.08 -9.15
N ILE A 104 -6.21 -7.88 -10.09
CA ILE A 104 -5.82 -7.42 -11.44
C ILE A 104 -6.96 -6.70 -12.20
N PRO A 105 -8.19 -7.23 -12.25
CA PRO A 105 -9.30 -6.51 -12.92
C PRO A 105 -9.81 -5.30 -12.12
N ASN A 106 -9.56 -5.24 -10.81
CA ASN A 106 -10.14 -4.26 -9.89
C ASN A 106 -9.21 -3.10 -9.52
N ILE A 107 -7.95 -3.14 -9.92
CA ILE A 107 -7.03 -2.02 -9.68
C ILE A 107 -7.39 -0.77 -10.52
N ASP A 108 -8.10 -0.97 -11.63
CA ASP A 108 -8.70 0.12 -12.44
C ASP A 108 -9.96 0.71 -11.77
N THR A 109 -10.63 -0.05 -10.89
CA THR A 109 -11.84 0.38 -10.16
C THR A 109 -11.54 0.87 -8.74
N GLY A 110 -10.25 0.90 -8.35
CA GLY A 110 -9.82 1.45 -7.08
C GLY A 110 -10.12 2.94 -6.97
N SER A 111 -10.21 3.42 -5.74
CA SER A 111 -10.57 4.82 -5.45
C SER A 111 -9.85 5.31 -4.21
N PHE A 112 -9.59 6.61 -4.18
CA PHE A 112 -9.07 7.27 -2.99
C PHE A 112 -10.18 7.45 -1.96
N ILE A 113 -9.94 6.96 -0.76
CA ILE A 113 -10.85 7.04 0.38
C ILE A 113 -10.12 7.75 1.52
N SER A 114 -10.85 8.59 2.26
CA SER A 114 -10.33 9.29 3.43
C SER A 114 -9.66 8.31 4.40
N PHE A 115 -8.47 8.63 4.89
CA PHE A 115 -7.72 7.79 5.85
C PHE A 115 -8.57 7.34 7.04
N LYS A 116 -9.43 8.22 7.57
CA LYS A 116 -10.36 7.92 8.67
C LYS A 116 -11.34 6.78 8.33
N GLU A 117 -11.84 6.75 7.10
CA GLU A 117 -12.77 5.72 6.65
C GLU A 117 -12.05 4.40 6.37
N VAL A 118 -10.82 4.47 5.85
CA VAL A 118 -9.97 3.28 5.65
C VAL A 118 -9.64 2.63 6.98
N VAL A 119 -9.18 3.39 7.97
CA VAL A 119 -8.86 2.90 9.31
C VAL A 119 -10.04 2.24 10.02
N LYS A 120 -11.28 2.70 9.79
CA LYS A 120 -12.48 2.08 10.36
C LYS A 120 -12.78 0.69 9.81
N LYS A 121 -12.36 0.43 8.57
CA LYS A 121 -12.62 -0.84 7.86
C LYS A 121 -11.39 -1.75 7.82
N ALA A 122 -10.23 -1.25 8.22
CA ALA A 122 -8.98 -1.99 8.25
C ALA A 122 -9.02 -3.10 9.32
N VAL A 123 -8.49 -4.26 8.99
CA VAL A 123 -8.26 -5.32 9.98
C VAL A 123 -7.07 -4.95 10.88
N LYS A 124 -6.83 -5.73 11.94
CA LYS A 124 -5.79 -5.43 12.95
C LYS A 124 -4.42 -5.14 12.35
N SER A 125 -3.97 -5.97 11.41
CA SER A 125 -2.64 -5.87 10.79
C SER A 125 -2.56 -4.65 9.84
N GLU A 126 -3.59 -4.40 9.03
CA GLU A 126 -3.69 -3.19 8.20
C GLU A 126 -3.78 -1.91 9.03
N TYR A 127 -4.52 -1.93 10.15
CA TYR A 127 -4.62 -0.80 11.07
C TYR A 127 -3.25 -0.41 11.61
N GLN A 128 -2.41 -1.39 11.96
CA GLN A 128 -1.05 -1.15 12.44
C GLN A 128 -0.19 -0.48 11.35
N LEU A 129 -0.23 -0.99 10.11
CA LEU A 129 0.46 -0.37 8.97
C LEU A 129 0.01 1.08 8.74
N LEU A 130 -1.31 1.31 8.75
CA LEU A 130 -1.89 2.65 8.54
C LEU A 130 -1.56 3.60 9.68
N LYS A 131 -1.56 3.12 10.92
CA LYS A 131 -1.19 3.90 12.09
C LYS A 131 0.26 4.34 12.00
N GLU A 132 1.15 3.45 11.60
CA GLU A 132 2.55 3.74 11.43
C GLU A 132 2.81 4.71 10.28
N LEU A 133 2.16 4.51 9.12
CA LEU A 133 2.19 5.49 8.03
C LEU A 133 1.81 6.89 8.53
N LYS A 134 0.73 6.99 9.32
CA LYS A 134 0.33 8.28 9.90
C LYS A 134 1.39 8.85 10.84
N ASP A 135 2.04 8.01 11.65
CA ASP A 135 3.09 8.42 12.58
C ASP A 135 4.30 8.99 11.81
N VAL A 136 4.78 8.25 10.81
CA VAL A 136 5.87 8.68 9.92
C VAL A 136 5.53 9.97 9.17
N LEU A 137 4.31 10.10 8.65
CA LEU A 137 3.87 11.32 7.98
C LEU A 137 3.80 12.51 8.94
N THR A 138 3.40 12.29 10.19
CA THR A 138 3.33 13.34 11.21
C THR A 138 4.73 13.79 11.62
N ASP A 139 5.67 12.84 11.77
CA ASP A 139 7.06 13.12 12.10
C ASP A 139 7.76 13.89 10.97
N ARG A 140 7.63 13.42 9.71
CA ARG A 140 8.16 14.14 8.53
C ARG A 140 7.64 15.57 8.41
N ASN A 141 6.34 15.77 8.64
CA ASN A 141 5.76 17.11 8.59
C ASN A 141 6.21 18.00 9.76
N THR A 142 6.67 17.40 10.87
CA THR A 142 7.28 18.14 12.00
C THR A 142 8.70 18.59 11.65
N ILE A 143 9.48 17.76 10.94
CA ILE A 143 10.86 18.07 10.53
C ILE A 143 10.92 19.12 9.42
N ASN A 144 9.94 19.13 8.51
CA ASN A 144 9.88 20.12 7.42
C ASN A 144 9.34 21.49 7.83
N ASN A 145 8.91 21.67 9.08
CA ASN A 145 8.23 22.89 9.55
C ASN A 145 8.99 23.61 10.69
N ILE A 146 10.33 23.43 10.74
CA ILE A 146 11.29 24.13 11.62
C ILE A 146 12.26 24.99 10.82
#